data_AF-A0A7Y0M0L7-F1
#
_entry.id   AF-A0A7Y0M0L7-F1
#
_cell.length_a   1.000
_cell.length_b   1.000
_cell.length_c   1.000
_cell.angle_alpha   90.00
_cell.angle_beta   90.00
_cell.angle_gamma   90.00
#
_symmetry.space_group_name_H-M   'P 1'
#
loop_
_entity.id
_entity.type
_entity.pdbx_description
1 polymer ?
#
loop_
_entity_poly.entity_id
_entity_poly.type
_entity_poly.pdbx_seq_one_letter_code
_entity_poly.pdbx_strand_id
1 'polypeptide(L)'
;MIAAFPRAGRRVEHAYTELDLAAGSGTRQQQSALGDPRLLARPWDPASCVDPHLRAEIWQWFEQVVTWLNHEYVWDPDAMVPSCWPSHPHLVHEIAVLADLRRRAGLALTADALEEWHRYALPAFIDRMRARLRQQCQDGGHQSWPANGRHARHQDETSRRDRAAAHGADVDTLAAPPGMADVAPAADLRRPNLQIIDGMRVDGASGAIPD
;
A
#
# COMPACT_ATOMS: atom_id res chain seq x y z
N MET A 1 -9.40 -12.58 -31.53
CA MET A 1 -10.64 -13.07 -30.88
C MET A 1 -10.67 -12.46 -29.49
N ILE A 2 -11.82 -11.96 -29.02
CA ILE A 2 -11.93 -11.27 -27.72
C ILE A 2 -12.09 -12.32 -26.62
N ALA A 3 -11.27 -12.28 -25.58
CA ALA A 3 -11.35 -13.20 -24.45
C ALA A 3 -12.24 -12.67 -23.31
N ALA A 4 -13.02 -13.56 -22.69
CA ALA A 4 -13.80 -13.21 -21.51
C ALA A 4 -12.89 -12.93 -20.29
N PHE A 5 -13.32 -12.02 -19.42
CA PHE A 5 -12.62 -11.80 -18.15
C PHE A 5 -12.63 -13.08 -17.30
N PRO A 6 -11.48 -13.50 -16.72
CA PRO A 6 -11.39 -14.74 -15.96
C PRO A 6 -12.30 -14.75 -14.73
N ARG A 7 -13.07 -15.83 -14.58
CA ARG A 7 -13.89 -16.06 -13.38
C ARG A 7 -13.02 -16.46 -12.20
N ALA A 8 -13.39 -15.99 -11.01
CA ALA A 8 -12.69 -16.39 -9.80
C ALA A 8 -13.05 -17.84 -9.40
N GLY A 9 -12.18 -18.45 -8.61
CA GLY A 9 -12.41 -19.77 -8.02
C GLY A 9 -13.57 -19.77 -7.02
N ARG A 10 -14.11 -20.94 -6.70
CA ARG A 10 -15.29 -21.06 -5.83
C ARG A 10 -15.06 -20.48 -4.43
N ARG A 11 -13.85 -20.60 -3.87
CA ARG A 11 -13.53 -20.04 -2.54
C ARG A 11 -13.43 -18.52 -2.61
N VAL A 12 -12.89 -17.99 -3.71
CA VAL A 12 -12.84 -16.54 -3.93
C VAL A 12 -14.26 -15.96 -4.06
N GLU A 13 -15.12 -16.59 -4.86
CA GLU A 13 -16.53 -16.19 -4.98
C GLU A 13 -17.29 -16.33 -3.65
N HIS A 14 -16.97 -17.35 -2.86
CA HIS A 14 -17.53 -17.50 -1.51
C HIS A 14 -17.11 -16.34 -0.59
N ALA A 15 -15.83 -15.96 -0.58
CA ALA A 15 -15.35 -14.81 0.19
C ALA A 15 -16.07 -13.51 -0.22
N TYR A 16 -16.31 -13.31 -1.52
CA TYR A 16 -17.14 -12.19 -1.99
C TYR A 16 -18.59 -12.28 -1.50
N THR A 17 -19.18 -13.47 -1.51
CA THR A 17 -20.54 -13.68 -1.00
C THR A 17 -20.63 -13.33 0.48
N GLU A 18 -19.65 -13.71 1.30
CA GLU A 18 -19.61 -13.35 2.72
C GLU A 18 -19.52 -11.83 2.94
N LEU A 19 -18.73 -11.14 2.11
CA LEU A 19 -18.63 -9.68 2.13
C LEU A 19 -19.94 -9.00 1.72
N ASP A 20 -20.61 -9.52 0.69
CA ASP A 20 -21.92 -9.00 0.27
C ASP A 20 -22.97 -9.22 1.36
N LEU A 21 -22.94 -10.37 2.05
CA LEU A 21 -23.82 -10.65 3.18
C LEU A 21 -23.55 -9.65 4.33
N ALA A 22 -22.29 -9.43 4.67
CA ALA A 22 -21.89 -8.45 5.68
C ALA A 22 -22.28 -7.01 5.30
N ALA A 23 -22.30 -6.68 4.01
CA ALA A 23 -22.73 -5.38 3.48
C ALA A 23 -24.27 -5.18 3.52
N GLY A 24 -25.02 -6.19 3.97
CA GLY A 24 -26.46 -6.09 4.17
C GLY A 24 -27.29 -6.93 3.20
N SER A 25 -26.66 -7.70 2.30
CA SER A 25 -27.41 -8.72 1.56
C SER A 25 -27.80 -9.88 2.49
N GLY A 26 -28.95 -10.52 2.25
CA GLY A 26 -29.41 -11.66 3.04
C GLY A 26 -30.14 -11.34 4.35
N THR A 27 -30.46 -12.39 5.11
CA THR A 27 -31.24 -12.31 6.35
C THR A 27 -30.37 -11.95 7.56
N ARG A 28 -30.98 -11.40 8.62
CA ARG A 28 -30.29 -11.12 9.90
C ARG A 28 -29.61 -12.37 10.49
N GLN A 29 -30.19 -13.54 10.27
CA GLN A 29 -29.61 -14.82 10.72
C GLN A 29 -28.32 -15.13 9.97
N GLN A 30 -28.30 -14.97 8.65
CA GLN A 30 -27.10 -15.18 7.83
C GLN A 30 -25.99 -14.18 8.21
N GLN A 31 -26.34 -12.91 8.39
CA GLN A 31 -25.40 -11.88 8.82
C GLN A 31 -24.80 -12.18 10.20
N SER A 32 -25.62 -12.62 11.15
CA SER A 32 -25.16 -13.00 12.49
C SER A 32 -24.22 -14.22 12.48
N ALA A 33 -24.35 -15.10 11.48
CA ALA A 33 -23.52 -16.30 11.36
C ALA A 33 -22.09 -16.02 10.87
N LEU A 34 -21.83 -14.86 10.25
CA LEU A 34 -20.51 -14.49 9.71
C LEU A 34 -19.47 -14.16 10.81
N GLY A 35 -19.91 -13.89 12.04
CA GLY A 35 -19.04 -13.39 13.09
C GLY A 35 -18.65 -11.92 12.89
N ASP A 36 -17.41 -11.56 13.23
CA ASP A 36 -16.91 -10.18 13.11
C ASP A 36 -16.56 -9.83 11.64
N PRO A 37 -17.29 -8.91 10.98
CA PRO A 37 -17.04 -8.55 9.58
C PRO A 37 -15.64 -8.02 9.30
N ARG A 38 -14.93 -7.52 10.32
CA ARG A 38 -13.56 -7.02 10.18
C ARG A 38 -12.58 -8.14 9.83
N LEU A 39 -12.89 -9.38 10.24
CA LEU A 39 -12.04 -10.56 10.05
C LEU A 39 -12.31 -11.28 8.72
N LEU A 40 -13.31 -10.85 7.95
CA LEU A 40 -13.60 -11.47 6.64
C LEU A 40 -12.43 -11.30 5.67
N ALA A 41 -12.20 -12.35 4.89
CA ALA A 41 -11.21 -12.34 3.83
C ALA A 41 -11.61 -11.34 2.73
N ARG A 42 -10.66 -10.54 2.27
CA ARG A 42 -10.84 -9.54 1.22
C ARG A 42 -9.96 -9.93 0.04
N PRO A 43 -10.50 -10.49 -1.06
CA PRO A 43 -9.68 -10.90 -2.18
C PRO A 43 -8.82 -9.78 -2.79
N TRP A 44 -9.26 -8.51 -2.69
CA TRP A 44 -8.49 -7.32 -3.10
C TRP A 44 -7.38 -6.91 -2.11
N ASP A 45 -7.34 -7.50 -0.92
CA ASP A 45 -6.24 -7.42 0.04
C ASP A 45 -5.77 -8.84 0.36
N PRO A 46 -4.88 -9.41 -0.47
CA PRO A 46 -4.50 -10.80 -0.37
C PRO A 46 -4.00 -11.18 1.03
N ALA A 47 -3.33 -10.27 1.75
CA ALA A 47 -2.82 -10.52 3.10
C ALA A 47 -3.92 -10.97 4.09
N SER A 48 -5.15 -10.47 3.93
CA SER A 48 -6.31 -10.87 4.73
C SER A 48 -6.80 -12.31 4.48
N CYS A 49 -6.44 -12.90 3.34
CA CYS A 49 -6.87 -14.23 2.94
C CYS A 49 -5.95 -15.29 3.56
N VAL A 50 -6.13 -15.59 4.83
CA VAL A 50 -5.20 -16.46 5.60
C VAL A 50 -5.42 -17.97 5.39
N ASP A 51 -6.58 -18.40 4.88
CA ASP A 51 -6.80 -19.79 4.46
C ASP A 51 -5.89 -20.13 3.26
N PRO A 52 -5.00 -21.14 3.37
CA PRO A 52 -4.08 -21.49 2.29
C PRO A 52 -4.78 -21.88 0.98
N HIS A 53 -5.95 -22.50 1.05
CA HIS A 53 -6.68 -22.91 -0.16
C HIS A 53 -7.32 -21.71 -0.86
N LEU A 54 -7.95 -20.79 -0.11
CA LEU A 54 -8.39 -19.51 -0.65
C LEU A 54 -7.21 -18.73 -1.26
N ARG A 55 -6.08 -18.63 -0.55
CA ARG A 55 -4.90 -17.92 -1.06
C ARG A 55 -4.36 -18.52 -2.36
N ALA A 56 -4.35 -19.85 -2.47
CA ALA A 56 -3.94 -20.53 -3.70
C ALA A 56 -4.90 -20.23 -4.87
N GLU A 57 -6.22 -20.24 -4.63
CA GLU A 57 -7.19 -19.85 -5.66
C GLU A 57 -7.06 -18.38 -6.08
N ILE A 58 -6.71 -17.48 -5.15
CA ILE A 58 -6.40 -16.08 -5.47
C ILE A 58 -5.21 -15.97 -6.41
N TRP A 59 -4.11 -16.68 -6.14
CA TRP A 59 -2.94 -16.69 -7.02
C TRP A 59 -3.29 -17.20 -8.43
N GLN A 60 -4.04 -18.29 -8.51
CA GLN A 60 -4.48 -18.83 -9.80
C GLN A 60 -5.38 -17.85 -10.55
N TRP A 61 -6.27 -17.15 -9.85
CA TRP A 61 -7.14 -16.15 -10.47
C TRP A 61 -6.35 -14.95 -10.96
N PHE A 62 -5.41 -14.43 -10.17
CA PHE A 62 -4.55 -13.31 -10.57
C PHE A 62 -3.67 -13.65 -11.77
N GLU A 63 -3.11 -14.86 -11.85
CA GLU A 63 -2.34 -15.30 -13.01
C GLU A 63 -3.19 -15.27 -14.30
N GLN A 64 -4.44 -15.74 -14.22
CA GLN A 64 -5.37 -15.66 -15.35
C GLN A 64 -5.71 -14.21 -15.70
N VAL A 65 -5.92 -13.34 -14.70
CA VAL A 65 -6.22 -11.92 -14.91
C VAL A 65 -5.05 -11.21 -15.58
N VAL A 66 -3.81 -11.44 -15.12
CA VAL A 66 -2.61 -10.87 -15.73
C VAL A 66 -2.44 -11.35 -17.16
N THR A 67 -2.62 -12.65 -17.40
CA THR A 67 -2.57 -13.23 -18.76
C THR A 67 -3.60 -12.57 -19.68
N TRP A 68 -4.85 -12.44 -19.19
CA TRP A 68 -5.94 -11.79 -19.94
C TRP A 68 -5.65 -10.31 -20.18
N LEU A 69 -5.14 -9.58 -19.18
CA LEU A 69 -4.84 -8.15 -19.30
C LEU A 69 -3.76 -7.90 -20.35
N ASN A 70 -2.68 -8.67 -20.28
CA ASN A 70 -1.57 -8.61 -21.22
C ASN A 70 -2.01 -8.95 -22.66
N HIS A 71 -3.00 -9.84 -22.83
CA HIS A 71 -3.53 -10.19 -24.14
C HIS A 71 -4.55 -9.16 -24.69
N GLU A 72 -5.47 -8.67 -23.85
CA GLU A 72 -6.59 -7.84 -24.31
C GLU A 72 -6.31 -6.33 -24.29
N TYR A 73 -5.47 -5.85 -23.37
CA TYR A 73 -5.27 -4.40 -23.13
C TYR A 73 -3.87 -3.90 -23.43
N VAL A 74 -2.85 -4.75 -23.45
CA VAL A 74 -1.47 -4.33 -23.67
C VAL A 74 -1.08 -4.47 -25.13
N TRP A 75 -0.93 -3.33 -25.80
CA TRP A 75 -0.40 -3.24 -27.17
C TRP A 75 0.98 -2.58 -27.23
N ASP A 76 1.35 -1.83 -26.18
CA ASP A 76 2.71 -1.32 -25.96
C ASP A 76 3.49 -2.35 -25.10
N PRO A 77 4.57 -2.96 -25.61
CA PRO A 77 5.39 -3.91 -24.84
C PRO A 77 5.89 -3.34 -23.50
N ASP A 78 6.11 -2.03 -23.40
CA ASP A 78 6.54 -1.39 -22.15
C ASP A 78 5.43 -1.31 -21.09
N ALA A 79 4.17 -1.53 -21.49
CA ALA A 79 3.01 -1.62 -20.60
C ALA A 79 2.66 -3.07 -20.20
N MET A 80 3.47 -4.05 -20.60
CA MET A 80 3.27 -5.45 -20.26
C MET A 80 3.53 -5.69 -18.77
N VAL A 81 2.60 -6.38 -18.10
CA VAL A 81 2.86 -6.90 -16.75
C VAL A 81 3.93 -7.99 -16.86
N PRO A 82 5.09 -7.87 -16.20
CA PRO A 82 6.19 -8.81 -16.39
C PRO A 82 5.89 -10.16 -15.72
N SER A 83 6.49 -11.24 -16.23
CA SER A 83 6.33 -12.59 -15.67
C SER A 83 6.78 -12.72 -14.21
N CYS A 84 7.71 -11.87 -13.76
CA CYS A 84 8.16 -11.82 -12.38
C CYS A 84 7.17 -11.12 -11.42
N TRP A 85 5.99 -10.67 -11.88
CA TRP A 85 5.01 -9.94 -11.08
C TRP A 85 4.70 -10.52 -9.69
N PRO A 86 4.67 -11.86 -9.46
CA PRO A 86 4.42 -12.40 -8.11
C PRO A 86 5.53 -12.05 -7.11
N SER A 87 6.73 -11.77 -7.60
CA SER A 87 7.89 -11.37 -6.79
C SER A 87 7.92 -9.86 -6.49
N HIS A 88 6.92 -9.10 -6.95
CA HIS A 88 6.76 -7.67 -6.67
C HIS A 88 5.53 -7.45 -5.79
N PRO A 89 5.65 -7.43 -4.45
CA PRO A 89 4.49 -7.31 -3.55
C PRO A 89 3.58 -6.13 -3.87
N HIS A 90 4.15 -4.98 -4.26
CA HIS A 90 3.34 -3.83 -4.66
C HIS A 90 2.49 -4.09 -5.91
N LEU A 91 2.96 -4.89 -6.88
CA LEU A 91 2.15 -5.27 -8.03
C LEU A 91 1.05 -6.23 -7.63
N VAL A 92 1.34 -7.19 -6.75
CA VAL A 92 0.33 -8.13 -6.25
C VAL A 92 -0.85 -7.36 -5.63
N HIS A 93 -0.57 -6.35 -4.80
CA HIS A 93 -1.61 -5.49 -4.23
C HIS A 93 -2.40 -4.69 -5.28
N GLU A 94 -1.71 -4.13 -6.26
CA GLU A 94 -2.35 -3.35 -7.34
C GLU A 94 -3.22 -4.23 -8.26
N ILE A 95 -2.72 -5.41 -8.64
CA ILE A 95 -3.43 -6.41 -9.44
C ILE A 95 -4.67 -6.90 -8.69
N ALA A 96 -4.57 -7.12 -7.38
CA ALA A 96 -5.69 -7.56 -6.56
C ALA A 96 -6.87 -6.56 -6.61
N VAL A 97 -6.58 -5.26 -6.47
CA VAL A 97 -7.59 -4.20 -6.58
C VAL A 97 -8.11 -4.08 -8.00
N LEU A 98 -7.23 -4.14 -9.01
CA LEU A 98 -7.62 -4.02 -10.42
C LEU A 98 -8.56 -5.17 -10.85
N ALA A 99 -8.24 -6.41 -10.45
CA ALA A 99 -9.04 -7.60 -10.71
C ALA A 99 -10.42 -7.49 -10.05
N ASP A 100 -10.44 -7.05 -8.80
CA ASP A 100 -11.68 -6.86 -8.05
C ASP A 100 -12.58 -5.78 -8.65
N LEU A 101 -12.04 -4.61 -9.00
CA LEU A 101 -12.79 -3.55 -9.66
C LEU A 101 -13.35 -4.02 -11.01
N ARG A 102 -12.55 -4.77 -11.80
CA ARG A 102 -13.00 -5.32 -13.08
C ARG A 102 -14.11 -6.35 -12.90
N ARG A 103 -14.00 -7.20 -11.87
CA ARG A 103 -15.02 -8.19 -11.50
C ARG A 103 -16.33 -7.50 -11.12
N ARG A 104 -16.26 -6.51 -10.20
CA ARG A 104 -17.42 -5.72 -9.76
C ARG A 104 -18.08 -4.99 -10.93
N ALA A 105 -17.29 -4.38 -11.81
CA ALA A 105 -17.80 -3.76 -13.03
C ALA A 105 -18.52 -4.75 -13.96
N GLY A 106 -18.04 -5.99 -14.06
CA GLY A 106 -18.69 -7.06 -14.82
C GLY A 106 -20.00 -7.58 -14.23
N LEU A 107 -20.28 -7.29 -12.96
CA LEU A 107 -21.53 -7.63 -12.27
C LEU A 107 -22.53 -6.47 -12.27
N ALA A 108 -22.10 -5.26 -12.64
CA ALA A 108 -22.97 -4.10 -12.69
C ALA A 108 -24.04 -4.25 -13.80
N LEU A 109 -25.22 -3.68 -13.55
CA LEU A 109 -26.33 -3.69 -14.51
C LEU A 109 -26.20 -2.61 -15.59
N THR A 110 -25.26 -1.68 -15.42
CA THR A 110 -25.00 -0.56 -16.33
C THR A 110 -23.51 -0.47 -16.65
N ALA A 111 -23.19 0.25 -17.73
CA ALA A 111 -21.82 0.35 -18.23
C ALA A 111 -20.92 1.26 -17.38
N ASP A 112 -21.49 2.08 -16.49
CA ASP A 112 -20.75 3.14 -15.76
C ASP A 112 -19.54 2.60 -15.00
N ALA A 113 -19.69 1.48 -14.29
CA ALA A 113 -18.58 0.89 -13.52
C ALA A 113 -17.47 0.33 -14.42
N LEU A 114 -17.82 -0.18 -15.60
CA LEU A 114 -16.83 -0.70 -16.56
C LEU A 114 -16.12 0.44 -17.28
N GLU A 115 -16.87 1.50 -17.60
CA GLU A 115 -16.38 2.74 -18.18
C GLU A 115 -15.37 3.41 -17.24
N GLU A 116 -15.72 3.56 -15.95
CA GLU A 116 -14.82 4.05 -14.90
C GLU A 116 -13.54 3.20 -14.77
N TRP A 117 -13.67 1.88 -14.87
CA TRP A 117 -12.52 0.97 -14.84
C TRP A 117 -11.59 1.22 -16.04
N HIS A 118 -12.13 1.43 -17.24
CA HIS A 118 -11.35 1.76 -18.44
C HIS A 118 -10.74 3.15 -18.39
N ARG A 119 -11.48 4.14 -17.85
CA ARG A 119 -11.04 5.54 -17.84
C ARG A 119 -10.00 5.82 -16.77
N TYR A 120 -10.11 5.19 -15.60
CA TYR A 120 -9.28 5.56 -14.44
C TYR A 120 -8.48 4.39 -13.87
N ALA A 121 -9.10 3.26 -13.55
CA ALA A 121 -8.41 2.19 -12.83
C ALA A 121 -7.28 1.57 -13.65
N LEU A 122 -7.58 1.17 -14.89
CA LEU A 122 -6.60 0.54 -15.77
C LEU A 122 -5.46 1.48 -16.18
N PRO A 123 -5.70 2.71 -16.70
CA PRO A 123 -4.62 3.60 -17.07
C PRO A 123 -3.71 3.95 -15.87
N ALA A 124 -4.30 4.25 -14.71
CA ALA A 124 -3.52 4.59 -13.54
C ALA A 124 -2.69 3.41 -13.01
N PHE A 125 -3.18 2.17 -13.15
CA PHE A 125 -2.38 0.97 -12.88
C PHE A 125 -1.16 0.88 -13.79
N ILE A 126 -1.35 1.01 -15.11
CA ILE A 126 -0.27 0.94 -16.10
C ILE A 126 0.80 2.01 -15.81
N ASP A 127 0.38 3.24 -15.55
CA ASP A 127 1.29 4.34 -15.25
C ASP A 127 2.10 4.08 -13.97
N ARG A 128 1.44 3.65 -12.88
CA ARG A 128 2.11 3.31 -11.63
C ARG A 128 3.07 2.12 -11.79
N MET A 129 2.68 1.11 -12.56
CA MET A 129 3.52 -0.04 -12.85
C MET A 129 4.81 0.38 -13.57
N ARG A 130 4.68 1.10 -14.69
CA ARG A 130 5.83 1.61 -15.47
C ARG A 130 6.74 2.47 -14.61
N ALA A 131 6.16 3.40 -13.84
CA ALA A 131 6.91 4.31 -12.99
C ALA A 131 7.71 3.59 -11.88
N ARG A 132 7.18 2.50 -11.32
CA ARG A 132 7.80 1.75 -10.21
C ARG A 132 8.80 0.69 -10.66
N LEU A 133 8.53 -0.03 -11.75
CA LEU A 133 9.40 -1.11 -12.23
C LEU A 133 10.62 -0.58 -12.99
N ARG A 134 10.44 0.46 -13.82
CA ARG A 134 11.49 1.04 -14.68
C ARG A 134 12.31 -0.07 -15.38
N GLN A 135 13.64 0.00 -15.28
CA GLN A 135 14.60 -0.91 -15.91
C GLN A 135 14.95 -2.14 -15.04
N GLN A 136 14.29 -2.32 -13.89
CA GLN A 136 14.71 -3.32 -12.89
C GLN A 136 14.23 -4.74 -13.19
N CYS A 137 13.36 -4.90 -14.17
CA CYS A 137 12.71 -6.17 -14.54
C CYS A 137 12.89 -6.50 -16.02
N GLN A 138 13.79 -5.81 -16.72
CA GLN A 138 14.01 -6.02 -18.14
C GLN A 138 14.77 -7.33 -18.38
N ASP A 139 14.41 -8.03 -19.45
CA ASP A 139 15.07 -9.22 -19.97
C ASP A 139 15.02 -10.47 -19.06
N GLY A 140 13.87 -10.72 -18.43
CA GLY A 140 13.56 -12.02 -17.83
C GLY A 140 14.29 -12.33 -16.51
N GLY A 141 15.10 -11.40 -16.00
CA GLY A 141 15.73 -11.49 -14.69
C GLY A 141 14.97 -10.69 -13.63
N HIS A 142 14.51 -11.36 -12.57
CA HIS A 142 14.05 -10.66 -11.37
C HIS A 142 15.27 -10.17 -10.57
N GLN A 143 15.41 -8.85 -10.43
CA GLN A 143 16.35 -8.26 -9.48
C GLN A 143 15.73 -8.26 -8.09
N SER A 144 16.52 -8.59 -7.07
CA SER A 144 16.09 -8.47 -5.68
C SER A 144 15.62 -7.05 -5.38
N TRP A 145 14.66 -6.90 -4.47
CA TRP A 145 14.10 -5.59 -4.10
C TRP A 145 15.20 -4.54 -3.85
N PRO A 146 15.32 -3.48 -4.69
CA PRO A 146 16.49 -2.60 -4.66
C PRO A 146 16.64 -1.81 -3.35
N ALA A 147 15.53 -1.57 -2.64
CA ALA A 147 15.56 -0.86 -1.37
C ALA A 147 15.90 -1.77 -0.18
N ASN A 148 16.20 -3.06 -0.39
CA ASN A 148 16.51 -4.02 0.69
C ASN A 148 17.57 -3.49 1.67
N GLY A 149 18.71 -2.98 1.18
CA GLY A 149 19.74 -2.42 2.06
C GLY A 149 19.29 -1.20 2.87
N ARG A 150 18.44 -0.34 2.29
CA ARG A 150 17.86 0.81 3.02
C ARG A 150 16.81 0.34 4.02
N HIS A 151 16.02 -0.67 3.68
CA HIS A 151 15.04 -1.26 4.57
C HIS A 151 15.69 -2.00 5.74
N ALA A 152 16.77 -2.75 5.51
CA ALA A 152 17.53 -3.40 6.57
C ALA A 152 18.06 -2.38 7.58
N ARG A 153 18.59 -1.23 7.12
CA ARG A 153 18.92 -0.10 8.01
C ARG A 153 17.68 0.49 8.68
N HIS A 154 16.59 0.68 7.95
CA HIS A 154 15.36 1.15 8.60
C HIS A 154 14.91 0.23 9.76
N GLN A 155 15.11 -1.08 9.62
CA GLN A 155 14.77 -2.10 10.61
C GLN A 155 15.87 -2.37 11.65
N ASP A 156 17.04 -1.75 11.54
CA ASP A 156 18.12 -2.02 12.50
C ASP A 156 17.75 -1.56 13.91
N GLU A 157 18.28 -2.25 14.92
CA GLU A 157 17.87 -2.06 16.31
C GLU A 157 18.17 -0.66 16.84
N THR A 158 19.21 0.00 16.33
CA THR A 158 19.53 1.39 16.70
C THR A 158 18.50 2.32 16.10
N SER A 159 18.27 2.24 14.79
CA SER A 159 17.26 3.01 14.08
C SER A 159 15.86 2.82 14.68
N ARG A 160 15.52 1.60 15.15
CA ARG A 160 14.24 1.31 15.82
C ARG A 160 14.16 1.95 17.20
N ARG A 161 15.21 1.84 18.02
CA ARG A 161 15.27 2.47 19.36
C ARG A 161 15.20 3.98 19.28
N ASP A 162 15.92 4.60 18.34
CA ASP A 162 15.92 6.05 18.16
C ASP A 162 14.52 6.57 17.81
N ARG A 163 13.81 5.89 16.89
CA ARG A 163 12.41 6.22 16.59
C ARG A 163 11.50 6.00 17.80
N ALA A 164 11.64 4.89 18.51
CA ALA A 164 10.84 4.60 19.70
C ALA A 164 11.04 5.66 20.81
N ALA A 165 12.27 6.11 21.03
CA ALA A 165 12.58 7.19 21.96
C ALA A 165 11.95 8.52 21.51
N ALA A 166 12.02 8.85 20.22
CA ALA A 166 11.36 10.04 19.68
C ALA A 166 9.83 10.00 19.83
N HIS A 167 9.21 8.84 19.58
CA HIS A 167 7.77 8.66 19.80
C HIS A 167 7.40 8.78 21.28
N GLY A 168 8.21 8.20 22.18
CA GLY A 168 8.00 8.29 23.62
C GLY A 168 8.09 9.74 24.11
N ALA A 169 9.12 10.47 23.69
CA ALA A 169 9.29 11.89 24.03
C ALA A 169 8.11 12.75 23.56
N ASP A 170 7.55 12.47 22.38
CA ASP A 170 6.33 13.13 21.89
C ASP A 170 5.11 12.83 22.78
N VAL A 171 4.88 11.56 23.12
CA VAL A 171 3.78 11.15 24.03
C VAL A 171 3.93 11.79 25.41
N ASP A 172 5.15 11.90 25.94
CA ASP A 172 5.42 12.54 27.23
C ASP A 172 5.01 14.02 27.24
N THR A 173 5.06 14.71 26.09
CA THR A 173 4.56 16.10 25.98
C THR A 173 3.07 16.23 26.24
N LEU A 174 2.29 15.17 26.01
CA LEU A 174 0.84 15.13 26.22
C LEU A 174 0.48 14.86 27.69
N ALA A 175 1.38 14.26 28.47
CA ALA A 175 1.19 13.96 29.88
C ALA A 175 1.52 15.14 30.81
N ALA A 176 2.24 16.16 30.31
CA ALA A 176 2.55 17.36 31.06
C ALA A 176 1.31 18.27 31.16
N PRO A 177 0.79 18.60 32.36
CA PRO A 177 -0.32 19.54 32.49
C PRO A 177 0.10 20.94 32.00
N PRO A 178 -0.80 21.69 31.34
CA PRO A 178 -0.51 23.07 30.94
C PRO A 178 -0.49 23.94 32.20
N GLY A 179 0.69 24.14 32.79
CA GLY A 179 0.82 25.04 33.94
C GLY A 179 1.97 24.84 34.92
N MET A 180 3.03 24.09 34.59
CA MET A 180 4.29 24.09 35.37
C MET A 180 5.53 24.22 34.47
N ALA A 181 5.40 24.92 33.35
CA ALA A 181 6.56 25.40 32.61
C ALA A 181 7.13 26.65 33.31
N ASP A 182 7.70 26.47 34.50
CA ASP A 182 8.58 27.46 35.11
C ASP A 182 9.87 26.80 35.63
N VAL A 183 10.93 27.09 34.86
CA VAL A 183 12.33 27.31 35.24
C VAL A 183 13.22 26.10 35.62
N ALA A 184 14.10 25.77 34.66
CA ALA A 184 15.54 25.40 34.75
C ALA A 184 15.95 23.92 34.51
N PRO A 185 17.22 23.69 34.08
CA PRO A 185 17.97 24.36 33.01
C PRO A 185 18.20 23.41 31.83
N ALA A 186 18.24 23.97 30.63
CA ALA A 186 18.55 23.24 29.39
C ALA A 186 20.01 22.77 29.40
N ALA A 187 20.23 21.49 29.71
CA ALA A 187 21.49 20.81 29.42
C ALA A 187 21.40 20.14 28.04
N ASP A 188 22.01 20.83 27.08
CA ASP A 188 22.78 20.26 25.97
C ASP A 188 22.06 19.40 24.91
N LEU A 189 20.93 19.89 24.41
CA LEU A 189 20.60 19.69 22.99
C LEU A 189 21.04 20.94 22.24
N ARG A 190 22.11 20.79 21.44
CA ARG A 190 22.69 21.77 20.51
C ARG A 190 21.61 22.52 19.70
N ARG A 191 21.05 23.57 20.29
CA ARG A 191 20.28 24.60 19.60
C ARG A 191 21.25 25.74 19.32
N PRO A 192 21.42 26.19 18.06
CA PRO A 192 22.26 27.33 17.76
C PRO A 192 21.71 28.55 18.50
N ASN A 193 22.51 29.07 19.43
CA ASN A 193 22.17 30.20 20.27
C ASN A 193 22.62 31.48 19.55
N LEU A 194 21.71 32.06 18.75
CA LEU A 194 21.96 33.29 18.02
C LEU A 194 21.82 34.48 18.97
N GLN A 195 22.89 35.25 19.13
CA GLN A 195 22.88 36.50 19.89
C GLN A 195 22.93 37.69 18.93
N ILE A 196 22.18 38.75 19.24
CA ILE A 196 22.16 39.97 18.44
C ILE A 196 23.13 40.97 19.07
N ILE A 197 24.13 41.40 18.30
CA ILE A 197 25.08 42.45 18.68
C ILE A 197 25.00 43.51 17.59
N ASP A 198 24.73 44.76 17.96
CA ASP A 198 24.59 45.93 17.06
C ASP A 198 23.67 45.70 15.84
N GLY A 199 22.56 44.99 16.05
CA GLY A 199 21.50 44.82 15.04
C GLY A 199 21.73 43.68 14.04
N MET A 200 22.83 42.92 14.13
CA MET A 200 23.07 41.73 13.31
C MET A 200 22.97 40.45 14.15
N ARG A 201 22.33 39.42 13.61
CA ARG A 201 22.25 38.09 14.24
C ARG A 201 23.58 37.37 14.00
N VAL A 202 24.27 36.98 15.08
CA VAL A 202 25.54 36.24 14.99
C VAL A 202 25.42 34.94 15.79
N ASP A 203 25.89 33.84 15.21
CA ASP A 203 26.04 32.58 15.93
C ASP A 203 27.27 32.63 16.86
N GLY A 204 27.03 32.52 18.16
CA GLY A 204 28.07 32.60 19.18
C GLY A 204 29.07 31.43 19.19
N ALA A 205 28.76 30.31 18.52
CA ALA A 205 29.67 29.16 18.45
C ALA A 205 30.61 29.21 17.22
N SER A 206 30.18 29.87 16.14
CA SER A 206 30.91 29.89 14.85
C SER A 206 31.40 31.28 14.42
N GLY A 207 30.87 32.36 15.01
CA GLY A 207 31.17 33.74 14.62
C GLY A 207 30.58 34.16 13.27
N ALA A 208 29.73 33.33 12.66
CA ALA A 208 29.14 33.60 11.35
C ALA A 208 27.86 34.43 11.46
N ILE A 209 27.66 35.33 10.48
CA ILE A 209 26.43 36.11 10.27
C ILE A 209 25.63 35.38 9.18
N PRO A 210 24.38 34.94 9.44
CA PRO A 210 23.53 34.37 8.39
C PRO A 210 23.00 35.49 7.47
N ASP A 211 22.97 35.23 6.15
CA ASP A 211 22.41 36.11 5.11
C ASP A 211 20.92 36.45 5.33
#